data_AF-A0A225NIH6-F1
#
_entry.id   AF-A0A225NIH6-F1
#
_cell.length_a   1.000
_cell.length_b   1.000
_cell.length_c   1.000
_cell.angle_alpha   90.00
_cell.angle_beta   90.00
_cell.angle_gamma   90.00
#
_symmetry.space_group_name_H-M   'P 1'
#
loop_
_entity.id
_entity.type
_entity.pdbx_description
1 polymer ?
#
loop_
_entity_poly.entity_id
_entity_poly.type
_entity_poly.pdbx_seq_one_letter_code
_entity_poly.pdbx_strand_id
1 'polypeptide(L)' 'MLSAEIRDLSPVYKGRGRELVRIQEPTGISVVLARHSIREGVPPSDRIVVMTPRPGRIGRILGNPLPLPRRKT' A
#
# COMPACT_ATOMS: atom_id res chain seq x y z
N MET A 1 -16.53 17.35 -3.73
CA MET A 1 -15.91 18.04 -2.58
C MET A 1 -15.36 17.02 -1.60
N LEU A 2 -14.18 16.44 -1.88
CA LEU A 2 -13.33 15.69 -0.93
C LEU A 2 -12.02 15.41 -1.68
N SER A 3 -11.28 16.48 -1.99
CA SER A 3 -10.07 16.44 -2.81
C SER A 3 -8.95 17.35 -2.28
N ALA A 4 -9.08 17.93 -1.09
CA ALA A 4 -8.20 19.04 -0.69
C ALA A 4 -7.12 18.70 0.36
N GLU A 5 -7.27 17.69 1.23
CA GLU A 5 -6.44 17.64 2.45
C GLU A 5 -5.24 16.67 2.44
N ILE A 6 -4.85 16.08 1.30
CA ILE A 6 -3.73 15.11 1.26
C ILE A 6 -2.69 15.53 0.21
N ARG A 7 -2.23 16.78 0.27
CA ARG A 7 -1.11 17.25 -0.58
C ARG A 7 0.19 17.47 0.18
N ASP A 8 0.23 17.27 1.50
CA ASP A 8 1.42 17.62 2.31
C ASP A 8 1.94 16.51 3.24
N LEU A 9 1.63 15.24 2.95
CA LEU A 9 2.14 14.10 3.75
C LEU A 9 3.23 13.28 3.05
N SER A 10 3.65 13.70 1.86
CA SER A 10 4.74 13.10 1.07
C SER A 10 6.07 12.93 1.84
N PRO A 11 6.48 13.83 2.77
CA PRO A 11 7.74 13.66 3.51
C PRO A 11 7.64 12.63 4.66
N VAL A 12 6.46 12.46 5.25
CA VAL A 12 6.25 11.60 6.45
C VAL A 12 6.20 10.11 6.09
N TYR A 13 5.82 9.78 4.85
CA TYR A 13 5.68 8.39 4.39
C TYR A 13 6.96 7.76 3.83
N LYS A 14 8.06 8.52 3.73
CA LYS A 14 9.39 8.06 3.32
C LYS A 14 10.05 7.20 4.44
N GLY A 15 9.41 6.11 4.86
CA GLY A 15 10.04 5.19 5.81
C GLY A 15 9.15 4.19 6.56
N ARG A 16 7.82 4.34 6.56
CA ARG A 16 6.92 3.59 7.49
C ARG A 16 6.43 2.21 7.04
N GLY A 17 6.70 1.76 5.81
CA GLY A 17 6.25 0.42 5.37
C GLY A 17 6.78 -0.71 6.25
N ARG A 18 8.06 -0.62 6.65
CA ARG A 18 8.73 -1.56 7.56
C ARG A 18 8.20 -1.53 9.00
N GLU A 19 7.79 -0.36 9.47
CA GLU A 19 7.23 -0.21 10.82
C GLU A 19 5.84 -0.81 10.91
N LEU A 20 5.06 -0.69 9.84
CA LEU A 20 3.75 -1.32 9.74
C LEU A 20 3.86 -2.85 9.75
N VAL A 21 4.79 -3.41 8.97
CA VAL A 21 5.07 -4.86 8.97
C VAL A 21 5.47 -5.34 10.37
N ARG A 22 6.33 -4.58 11.08
CA ARG A 22 6.75 -4.89 12.46
C ARG A 22 5.58 -4.98 13.45
N ILE A 23 4.52 -4.19 13.27
CA ILE A 23 3.33 -4.23 14.13
C ILE A 23 2.38 -5.34 13.67
N GLN A 24 2.21 -5.49 12.36
CA GLN A 24 1.28 -6.45 11.76
C GLN A 24 1.65 -7.90 12.09
N GLU A 25 2.93 -8.28 11.96
CA GLU A 25 3.41 -9.66 12.15
C GLU A 25 3.02 -10.24 13.52
N PRO A 26 3.31 -9.60 14.66
CA PRO A 26 2.95 -10.14 15.98
C PRO A 26 1.48 -9.95 16.35
N THR A 27 0.79 -8.94 15.80
CA THR A 27 -0.60 -8.62 16.22
C THR A 27 -1.66 -9.34 15.40
N GLY A 28 -1.32 -9.84 14.20
CA GLY A 28 -2.27 -10.46 13.28
C GLY A 28 -3.33 -9.47 12.74
N ILE A 29 -3.16 -8.17 12.97
CA ILE A 29 -4.10 -7.14 12.51
C ILE A 29 -4.08 -7.08 10.98
N SER A 30 -5.26 -7.02 10.36
CA SER A 30 -5.37 -6.79 8.92
C SER A 30 -5.14 -5.31 8.58
N VAL A 31 -4.26 -5.03 7.63
CA VAL A 31 -3.93 -3.66 7.21
C VAL A 31 -4.26 -3.46 5.72
N VAL A 32 -4.97 -2.38 5.41
CA VAL A 32 -5.27 -1.96 4.04
C VAL A 32 -4.62 -0.62 3.75
N LEU A 33 -3.88 -0.53 2.64
CA LEU A 33 -3.22 0.69 2.19
C LEU A 33 -3.76 1.10 0.82
N ALA A 34 -4.25 2.33 0.71
CA ALA A 34 -4.59 2.95 -0.57
C ALA A 34 -3.47 3.90 -0.99
N ARG A 35 -2.85 3.64 -2.15
CA ARG A 35 -1.81 4.49 -2.74
C ARG A 35 -2.13 4.84 -4.18
N HIS A 36 -1.69 6.01 -4.63
CA HIS A 36 -1.76 6.42 -6.03
C HIS A 36 -0.58 5.91 -6.87
N SER A 37 0.40 5.24 -6.24
CA SER A 37 1.60 4.71 -6.90
C SER A 37 1.74 3.21 -6.66
N ILE A 38 1.70 2.44 -7.75
CA ILE A 38 1.89 0.98 -7.73
C ILE A 38 3.30 0.63 -7.21
N ARG A 39 4.34 1.35 -7.66
CA ARG A 39 5.74 1.12 -7.26
C ARG A 39 5.95 1.24 -5.75
N GLU A 40 5.11 2.02 -5.07
CA GLU A 40 5.19 2.17 -3.62
C GLU A 40 4.31 1.19 -2.84
N GLY A 41 3.23 0.71 -3.45
CA GLY A 41 2.31 -0.26 -2.85
C GLY A 41 2.80 -1.70 -2.94
N VAL A 42 3.58 -2.05 -3.98
CA VAL A 42 4.07 -3.43 -4.16
C VAL A 42 4.94 -3.90 -2.99
N PRO A 43 6.00 -3.20 -2.55
CA PRO A 43 6.90 -3.74 -1.53
C PRO A 43 6.25 -4.14 -0.20
N PRO A 44 5.33 -3.36 0.40
CA PRO A 44 4.70 -3.74 1.68
C PRO A 44 3.50 -4.70 1.56
N SER A 45 3.03 -5.03 0.35
CA SER A 45 1.74 -5.73 0.18
C SER A 45 1.90 -7.22 -0.13
N ASP A 46 1.11 -8.06 0.54
CA ASP A 46 0.92 -9.47 0.16
C ASP A 46 -0.12 -9.64 -0.96
N ARG A 47 -1.15 -8.79 -0.95
CA ARG A 47 -2.15 -8.67 -2.00
C ARG A 47 -2.27 -7.23 -2.47
N ILE A 48 -2.39 -7.06 -3.78
CA ILE A 48 -2.51 -5.77 -4.44
C ILE A 48 -3.85 -5.76 -5.18
N VAL A 49 -4.71 -4.80 -4.83
CA VAL A 49 -6.00 -4.58 -5.51
C VAL A 49 -5.87 -3.35 -6.39
N VAL A 50 -6.03 -3.53 -7.70
CA VAL A 50 -6.05 -2.44 -8.68
C VAL A 50 -7.49 -1.99 -8.87
N MET A 51 -7.74 -0.71 -8.60
CA MET A 51 -9.04 -0.09 -8.76
C MET A 51 -9.12 0.62 -10.12
N THR A 52 -10.25 0.51 -10.81
CA THR A 52 -10.55 1.33 -11.99
C THR A 52 -10.94 2.75 -11.56
N PRO A 53 -10.65 3.77 -12.37
CA PRO A 53 -11.18 5.11 -12.13
C PRO A 53 -12.71 5.14 -12.36
N ARG A 54 -13.38 6.02 -11.62
CA ARG A 54 -14.82 6.42 -11.66
C ARG A 54 -15.72 5.71 -12.70
N PRO A 55 -16.75 4.96 -12.25
CA PRO A 55 -16.98 4.53 -10.88
C PRO A 55 -15.90 3.54 -10.43
N GLY A 56 -15.46 3.65 -9.17
CA GLY A 56 -14.41 2.79 -8.64
C GLY A 56 -14.84 1.34 -8.61
N ARG A 57 -14.19 0.47 -9.39
CA ARG A 57 -14.41 -0.98 -9.37
C ARG A 57 -13.09 -1.71 -9.21
N ILE A 58 -13.15 -2.96 -8.73
CA ILE A 58 -11.98 -3.84 -8.73
C ILE A 58 -11.70 -4.23 -10.18
N GLY A 59 -10.59 -3.74 -10.72
CA GLY A 59 -10.11 -4.14 -12.04
C GLY A 59 -9.29 -5.42 -11.98
N ARG A 60 -8.46 -5.58 -10.95
CA ARG A 60 -7.60 -6.77 -10.79
C ARG A 60 -7.20 -6.99 -9.34
N ILE A 61 -7.05 -8.25 -8.96
CA ILE A 61 -6.42 -8.66 -7.71
C ILE A 61 -5.15 -9.43 -8.06
N LEU A 62 -4.04 -9.06 -7.42
CA LEU A 62 -2.72 -9.63 -7.63
C LEU A 62 -2.17 -10.14 -6.30
N GLY A 63 -1.65 -11.37 -6.28
CA GLY A 63 -0.72 -11.79 -5.24
C GLY A 63 0.66 -11.18 -5.48
N ASN A 64 1.42 -10.93 -4.42
CA ASN A 64 2.80 -10.48 -4.53
C ASN A 64 3.77 -11.67 -4.43
N PRO A 65 4.36 -12.11 -5.56
CA PRO A 65 5.26 -13.27 -5.56
C PRO A 65 6.65 -12.96 -5.01
N LEU A 66 6.95 -11.70 -4.69
CA LEU A 66 8.28 -11.34 -4.19
C LEU A 66 8.53 -11.99 -2.82
N PRO A 67 9.69 -12.64 -2.62
CA PRO A 67 10.06 -13.20 -1.33
C PRO A 67 10.28 -12.09 -0.30
N LEU A 68 10.00 -12.40 0.96
CA LEU A 68 10.36 -11.53 2.08
C LEU A 68 11.89 -11.61 2.32
N PRO A 69 12.55 -10.52 2.76
CA PRO A 69 12.03 -9.17 2.94
C PRO A 69 12.02 -8.37 1.63
N ARG A 70 10.88 -7.76 1.30
CA ARG A 70 10.68 -7.01 0.05
C ARG A 70 11.32 -5.62 0.15
N ARG A 71 12.42 -5.39 -0.56
CA ARG A 71 13.11 -4.08 -0.64
C ARG A 71 12.82 -3.39 -1.98
N LYS A 72 12.75 -2.05 -1.97
CA LYS A 72 12.84 -1.24 -3.19
C LYS A 72 14.30 -1.29 -3.66
N THR A 73 14.56 -1.87 -4.83
CA THR A 73 15.80 -1.66 -5.58
C THR A 73 15.77 -0.31 -6.26
#